data_AF-A0A2N2CXW7-F1
#
_entry.id   AF-A0A2N2CXW7-F1
#
_cell.length_a   1.000
_cell.length_b   1.000
_cell.length_c   1.000
_cell.angle_alpha   90.00
_cell.angle_beta   90.00
_cell.angle_gamma   90.00
#
_symmetry.space_group_name_H-M   'P 1'
#
loop_
_entity.id
_entity.type
_entity.pdbx_description
1 polymer ?
#
loop_
_entity_poly.entity_id
_entity_poly.type
_entity_poly.pdbx_seq_one_letter_code
_entity_poly.pdbx_strand_id
1 'polypeptide(L)'
;MIEMKAQTVGIADLLRAFEGYVTSADLLASRLLANISVAITKKRLALKMNQTEFAKLLGVSQGMVSKWESENYNYTVEGLANICDKLEMDLEVTIKPKVAQDSCSRQNSWKTTVTPMQGVRKVKEHHKLKLVS
;
A
#
# COMPACT_ATOMS: atom_id res chain seq x y z
N MET A 1 -0.57 -36.56 38.95
CA MET A 1 0.03 -35.53 38.07
C MET A 1 -0.82 -35.46 36.82
N ILE A 2 -1.41 -34.30 36.51
CA ILE A 2 -2.27 -34.13 35.33
C ILE A 2 -1.37 -33.72 34.17
N GLU A 3 -1.35 -34.54 33.12
CA GLU A 3 -0.58 -34.31 31.90
C GLU A 3 -1.31 -33.27 31.04
N MET A 4 -0.84 -32.01 31.04
CA MET A 4 -1.34 -30.99 30.13
C MET A 4 -0.68 -31.16 28.77
N LYS A 5 -1.42 -31.72 27.79
CA LYS A 5 -0.97 -31.78 26.41
C LYS A 5 -1.00 -30.38 25.80
N ALA A 6 0.15 -29.90 25.35
CA ALA A 6 0.24 -28.66 24.58
C ALA A 6 -0.48 -28.84 23.24
N GLN A 7 -1.59 -28.14 23.05
CA GLN A 7 -2.35 -28.17 21.81
C GLN A 7 -1.73 -27.16 20.84
N THR A 8 -1.20 -27.65 19.72
CA THR A 8 -0.63 -26.79 18.68
C THR A 8 -1.76 -26.04 17.99
N VAL A 9 -1.89 -24.75 18.27
CA VAL A 9 -2.80 -23.85 17.56
C VAL A 9 -2.25 -23.60 16.16
N GLY A 10 -3.04 -23.92 15.14
CA GLY A 10 -2.66 -23.74 13.75
C GLY A 10 -2.83 -22.29 13.29
N ILE A 11 -2.25 -21.95 12.14
CA ILE A 11 -2.45 -20.63 11.51
C ILE A 11 -3.94 -20.38 11.22
N ALA A 12 -4.73 -21.42 10.94
CA ALA A 12 -6.18 -21.32 10.77
C ALA A 12 -6.90 -20.86 12.05
N ASP A 13 -6.45 -21.31 13.22
CA ASP A 13 -7.00 -20.88 14.50
C ASP A 13 -6.70 -19.40 14.75
N LEU A 14 -5.49 -18.95 14.37
CA LEU A 14 -5.12 -17.54 14.43
C LEU A 14 -5.96 -16.68 13.49
N LEU A 15 -6.17 -17.13 12.24
CA LEU A 15 -7.01 -16.40 11.28
C LEU A 15 -8.47 -16.31 11.74
N ARG A 16 -9.01 -17.40 12.28
CA ARG A 16 -10.36 -17.42 12.88
C ARG A 16 -10.47 -16.49 14.08
N ALA A 17 -9.41 -16.35 14.87
CA ALA A 17 -9.37 -15.38 15.96
C ALA A 17 -9.48 -13.93 15.45
N PHE A 18 -9.12 -13.63 14.19
CA PHE A 18 -9.28 -12.30 13.59
C PHE A 18 -10.56 -12.14 12.75
N GLU A 19 -11.24 -13.24 12.39
CA GLU A 19 -12.35 -13.28 11.44
C GLU A 19 -13.58 -12.45 11.89
N GLY A 20 -13.68 -12.14 13.19
CA GLY A 20 -14.70 -11.25 13.76
C GLY A 20 -14.25 -9.81 14.03
N TYR A 21 -12.98 -9.47 13.81
CA TYR A 21 -12.40 -8.16 14.18
C TYR A 21 -12.27 -7.19 13.00
N VAL A 22 -12.21 -7.70 11.77
CA VAL A 22 -12.09 -6.87 10.57
C VAL A 22 -13.19 -7.29 9.59
N THR A 23 -14.20 -6.45 9.45
CA THR A 23 -15.28 -6.69 8.50
C THR A 23 -14.88 -6.25 7.09
N SER A 24 -15.60 -6.73 6.07
CA SER A 24 -15.45 -6.21 4.71
C SER A 24 -15.75 -4.71 4.61
N ALA A 25 -16.62 -4.19 5.50
CA ALA A 25 -16.95 -2.78 5.56
C ALA A 25 -15.77 -1.96 6.10
N ASP A 26 -15.10 -2.45 7.15
CA ASP A 26 -13.90 -1.81 7.71
C ASP A 26 -12.79 -1.71 6.65
N LEU A 27 -12.52 -2.82 5.94
CA LEU A 27 -11.52 -2.82 4.88
C LEU A 27 -11.86 -1.83 3.74
N LEU A 28 -13.13 -1.74 3.35
CA LEU A 28 -13.58 -0.79 2.34
C LEU A 28 -13.41 0.65 2.83
N ALA A 29 -13.84 0.94 4.05
CA ALA A 29 -13.71 2.26 4.67
C ALA A 29 -12.24 2.68 4.77
N SER A 30 -11.37 1.83 5.31
CA SER A 30 -9.93 2.08 5.39
C SER A 30 -9.33 2.38 4.02
N ARG A 31 -9.71 1.62 2.98
CA ARG A 31 -9.22 1.86 1.62
C ARG A 31 -9.67 3.22 1.07
N LEU A 32 -10.93 3.60 1.29
CA LEU A 32 -11.45 4.89 0.82
C LEU A 32 -10.80 6.06 1.57
N LEU A 33 -10.67 5.96 2.89
CA LEU A 33 -10.01 6.98 3.72
C LEU A 33 -8.53 7.17 3.33
N ALA A 34 -7.80 6.07 3.10
CA ALA A 34 -6.44 6.10 2.61
C ALA A 34 -6.33 6.79 1.24
N ASN A 35 -7.19 6.44 0.29
CA ASN A 35 -7.19 7.07 -1.04
C ASN A 35 -7.41 8.59 -0.96
N ILE A 36 -8.35 9.04 -0.12
CA ILE A 36 -8.63 10.46 0.09
C ILE A 36 -7.42 11.16 0.71
N SER A 37 -6.89 10.61 1.80
CA SER A 37 -5.71 11.15 2.50
C SER A 37 -4.52 11.32 1.54
N VAL A 38 -4.25 10.28 0.75
CA VAL A 38 -3.16 10.29 -0.25
C VAL A 38 -3.43 11.33 -1.34
N ALA A 39 -4.66 11.49 -1.81
CA ALA A 39 -5.00 12.48 -2.83
C ALA A 39 -4.74 13.91 -2.33
N ILE A 40 -5.20 14.24 -1.12
CA ILE A 40 -4.97 15.55 -0.49
C ILE A 40 -3.49 15.79 -0.27
N THR A 41 -2.77 14.81 0.30
CA THR A 41 -1.33 14.89 0.54
C THR A 41 -0.56 15.13 -0.76
N LYS A 42 -0.88 14.38 -1.82
CA LYS A 42 -0.26 14.56 -3.15
C LYS A 42 -0.48 15.96 -3.69
N LYS A 43 -1.70 16.51 -3.58
CA LYS A 43 -1.98 17.88 -4.02
C LYS A 43 -1.15 18.89 -3.23
N ARG A 44 -1.06 18.76 -1.90
CA ARG A 44 -0.19 19.64 -1.08
C ARG A 44 1.27 19.57 -1.52
N LEU A 45 1.81 18.37 -1.73
CA LEU A 45 3.19 18.19 -2.17
C LEU A 45 3.43 18.76 -3.56
N ALA A 46 2.47 18.64 -4.47
CA ALA A 46 2.54 19.25 -5.81
C ALA A 46 2.60 20.80 -5.74
N LEU A 47 1.89 21.39 -4.77
CA LEU A 47 1.97 22.83 -4.47
C LEU A 47 3.24 23.22 -3.69
N LYS A 48 4.09 22.25 -3.30
CA LYS A 48 5.32 22.45 -2.52
C LYS A 48 5.10 23.17 -1.18
N MET A 49 3.94 22.96 -0.57
CA MET A 49 3.56 23.59 0.70
C MET A 49 3.81 22.65 1.88
N ASN A 50 4.21 23.22 3.02
CA ASN A 50 4.11 22.52 4.30
C ASN A 50 2.64 22.50 4.79
N GLN A 51 2.33 21.71 5.83
CA GLN A 51 0.95 21.58 6.31
C GLN A 51 0.38 22.91 6.83
N THR A 52 1.21 23.79 7.38
CA THR A 52 0.77 25.10 7.89
C THR A 52 0.39 26.05 6.76
N GLU A 53 1.17 26.08 5.68
CA GLU A 53 0.87 26.88 4.48
C GLU A 53 -0.39 26.37 3.79
N PHE A 54 -0.51 25.06 3.65
CA PHE A 54 -1.68 24.43 3.07
C PHE A 54 -2.96 24.69 3.88
N ALA A 55 -2.84 24.68 5.21
CA ALA A 55 -3.95 25.03 6.10
C ALA A 55 -4.41 26.48 5.91
N LYS A 56 -3.48 27.42 5.74
CA LYS A 56 -3.79 28.82 5.44
C LYS A 56 -4.52 28.97 4.10
N LEU A 57 -4.07 28.27 3.07
CA LEU A 57 -4.73 28.25 1.75
C LEU A 57 -6.20 27.79 1.87
N LEU A 58 -6.45 26.75 2.66
CA LEU A 58 -7.78 26.17 2.81
C LEU A 58 -8.64 26.85 3.88
N GLY A 59 -8.09 27.81 4.64
CA GLY A 59 -8.79 28.48 5.73
C GLY A 59 -9.13 27.58 6.91
N VAL A 60 -8.27 26.59 7.21
CA VAL A 60 -8.43 25.63 8.32
C VAL A 60 -7.19 25.66 9.23
N SER A 61 -7.23 24.92 10.34
CA SER A 61 -6.06 24.78 11.21
C SER A 61 -5.07 23.74 10.67
N GLN A 62 -3.78 23.90 10.98
CA GLN A 62 -2.75 22.91 10.61
C GLN A 62 -3.04 21.53 11.22
N GLY A 63 -3.60 21.49 12.43
CA GLY A 63 -4.04 20.23 13.05
C GLY A 63 -5.14 19.53 12.25
N MET A 64 -5.99 20.27 11.54
CA MET A 64 -7.00 19.70 10.65
C MET A 64 -6.35 19.06 9.43
N VAL A 65 -5.38 19.74 8.81
CA VAL A 65 -4.59 19.17 7.70
C VAL A 65 -3.85 17.91 8.14
N SER A 66 -3.22 17.93 9.32
CA SER A 66 -2.55 16.75 9.86
C SER A 66 -3.51 15.56 10.03
N LYS A 67 -4.75 15.80 10.47
CA LYS A 67 -5.78 14.77 10.55
C LYS A 67 -6.23 14.24 9.20
N TRP A 68 -6.36 15.13 8.20
CA TRP A 68 -6.73 14.70 6.85
C TRP A 68 -5.67 13.80 6.23
N GLU A 69 -4.39 14.08 6.50
CA GLU A 69 -3.26 13.29 6.00
C GLU A 69 -2.97 12.03 6.83
N SER A 70 -3.60 11.85 8.00
CA SER A 70 -3.35 10.73 8.91
C SER A 70 -4.35 9.57 8.81
N GLU A 71 -5.18 9.55 7.75
CA GLU A 71 -6.19 8.51 7.43
C GLU A 71 -7.26 8.27 8.51
N ASN A 72 -7.17 8.93 9.66
CA ASN A 72 -8.01 8.78 10.84
C ASN A 72 -9.08 9.88 10.94
N TYR A 73 -9.60 10.31 9.80
CA TYR A 73 -10.61 11.36 9.72
C TYR A 73 -11.83 10.88 8.94
N ASN A 74 -12.99 10.91 9.58
CA ASN A 74 -14.26 10.59 8.94
C ASN A 74 -14.78 11.83 8.20
N TYR A 75 -14.67 11.79 6.88
CA TYR A 75 -15.12 12.89 6.02
C TYR A 75 -16.65 12.87 5.83
N THR A 76 -17.26 14.05 5.80
CA THR A 76 -18.59 14.23 5.19
C THR A 76 -18.43 14.45 3.69
N VAL A 77 -19.44 14.09 2.90
CA VAL A 77 -19.45 14.33 1.44
C VAL A 77 -19.33 15.82 1.13
N GLU A 78 -20.03 16.68 1.88
CA GLU A 78 -19.92 18.14 1.77
C GLU A 78 -18.50 18.64 2.09
N GLY A 79 -17.86 18.06 3.12
CA GLY A 79 -16.49 18.40 3.47
C GLY A 79 -15.51 18.10 2.35
N LEU A 80 -15.66 16.94 1.70
CA LEU A 80 -14.84 16.58 0.53
C LEU A 80 -15.10 17.52 -0.65
N ALA A 81 -16.36 17.82 -0.95
CA ALA A 81 -16.71 18.73 -2.03
C ALA A 81 -16.08 20.13 -1.83
N ASN A 82 -16.16 20.66 -0.61
CA ASN A 82 -15.54 21.96 -0.27
C ASN A 82 -14.02 21.95 -0.37
N ILE A 83 -13.36 20.85 0.03
CA ILE A 83 -11.91 20.71 -0.12
C ILE A 83 -11.55 20.65 -1.61
N CYS A 84 -12.28 19.85 -2.39
CA CYS A 84 -12.06 19.69 -3.82
C CYS A 84 -12.27 21.00 -4.59
N ASP A 85 -13.31 21.76 -4.28
CA ASP A 85 -13.59 23.08 -4.85
C ASP A 85 -12.42 24.05 -4.62
N LYS A 86 -11.94 24.17 -3.38
CA LYS A 86 -10.78 25.02 -3.03
C LYS A 86 -9.46 24.58 -3.67
N LEU A 87 -9.32 23.30 -4.00
CA LEU A 87 -8.12 22.74 -4.61
C LEU A 87 -8.21 22.64 -6.13
N GLU A 88 -9.33 23.07 -6.73
CA GLU A 88 -9.64 22.89 -8.15
C GLU A 88 -9.43 21.43 -8.57
N MET A 89 -10.13 20.53 -7.87
CA MET A 89 -10.10 19.09 -8.11
C MET A 89 -11.51 18.57 -8.35
N ASP A 90 -11.66 17.63 -9.28
CA ASP A 90 -12.92 16.92 -9.49
C ASP A 90 -13.10 15.79 -8.48
N LEU A 91 -14.29 15.71 -7.89
CA LEU A 91 -14.70 14.63 -7.00
C LEU A 91 -15.73 13.72 -7.71
N GLU A 92 -15.34 12.48 -7.99
CA GLU A 92 -16.22 11.46 -8.56
C GLU A 92 -16.45 10.33 -7.55
N VAL A 93 -17.73 9.98 -7.32
CA VAL A 93 -18.13 8.86 -6.45
C VAL A 93 -18.92 7.85 -7.28
N THR A 94 -18.36 6.65 -7.45
CA THR A 94 -19.01 5.57 -8.20
C THR A 94 -19.25 4.35 -7.31
N ILE A 95 -20.50 3.90 -7.22
CA ILE A 95 -20.91 2.70 -6.48
C ILE A 95 -21.22 1.60 -7.50
N LYS A 96 -20.59 0.43 -7.35
CA LYS A 96 -20.75 -0.72 -8.25
C LYS A 96 -21.28 -1.93 -7.49
N PRO A 97 -22.05 -2.82 -8.13
CA PRO A 97 -22.46 -4.07 -7.52
C PRO A 97 -21.23 -4.89 -7.11
N LYS A 98 -21.31 -5.55 -5.96
CA LYS A 98 -20.27 -6.45 -5.48
C LYS A 98 -20.31 -7.70 -6.36
N VAL A 99 -19.41 -7.78 -7.34
CA VAL A 99 -19.24 -9.01 -8.12
C VAL A 99 -18.66 -10.05 -7.18
N ALA A 100 -19.38 -11.16 -6.96
CA ALA A 100 -18.81 -12.31 -6.28
C ALA A 100 -17.56 -12.72 -7.07
N GLN A 101 -16.40 -12.67 -6.44
CA GLN A 101 -15.21 -13.27 -7.02
C GLN A 101 -15.45 -14.77 -6.98
N ASP A 102 -16.01 -15.32 -8.06
CA ASP A 102 -16.13 -16.76 -8.22
C ASP A 102 -14.72 -17.34 -8.10
N SER A 103 -14.52 -18.12 -7.05
CA SER A 103 -13.27 -18.78 -6.76
C SER A 103 -13.06 -19.93 -7.75
N CYS A 104 -12.57 -19.66 -8.97
CA CYS A 104 -11.70 -20.58 -9.72
C CYS A 104 -11.21 -19.96 -11.05
N SER A 105 -9.99 -19.40 -11.05
CA SER A 105 -8.92 -19.77 -12.00
C SER A 105 -7.70 -18.85 -11.83
N ARG A 106 -6.90 -19.05 -10.77
CA ARG A 106 -5.46 -18.68 -10.83
C ARG A 106 -4.73 -19.81 -11.56
N GLN A 107 -4.90 -19.86 -12.88
CA GLN A 107 -3.98 -20.56 -13.76
C GLN A 107 -2.69 -19.72 -13.90
N ASN A 108 -1.70 -20.12 -13.09
CA ASN A 108 -0.25 -20.25 -13.34
C ASN A 108 0.54 -19.32 -14.28
N SER A 109 1.69 -18.80 -13.80
CA SER A 109 2.96 -18.80 -14.56
C SER A 109 4.19 -18.47 -13.69
N TRP A 110 4.66 -19.44 -12.89
CA TRP A 110 6.11 -19.52 -12.60
C TRP A 110 6.61 -20.79 -13.27
N LYS A 111 6.90 -20.70 -14.57
CA LYS A 111 7.73 -21.71 -15.22
C LYS A 111 9.17 -21.37 -14.84
N THR A 112 9.77 -22.19 -13.98
CA THR A 112 11.21 -22.16 -13.75
C THR A 112 11.89 -22.59 -15.05
N THR A 113 12.26 -21.63 -15.89
CA THR A 113 13.24 -21.90 -16.94
C THR A 113 14.60 -22.01 -16.25
N VAL A 114 15.04 -23.23 -15.99
CA VAL A 114 16.46 -23.51 -15.78
C VAL A 114 17.16 -23.25 -17.11
N THR A 115 17.62 -22.01 -17.31
CA THR A 115 18.52 -21.69 -18.43
C THR A 115 19.86 -22.35 -18.16
N PRO A 116 20.38 -23.22 -19.04
CA PRO A 116 21.75 -23.71 -18.89
C PRO A 116 22.68 -22.51 -19.05
N MET A 117 23.47 -22.18 -18.03
CA MET A 117 24.51 -21.16 -18.15
C MET A 117 25.57 -21.64 -19.13
N GLN A 118 25.48 -21.22 -20.39
CA GLN A 118 26.60 -21.30 -21.33
C GLN A 118 27.43 -20.03 -21.21
N GLY A 119 28.73 -20.21 -20.94
CA GLY A 119 29.74 -19.20 -21.22
C GLY A 119 30.46 -18.64 -19.99
N VAL A 120 31.23 -19.47 -19.29
CA VAL A 120 32.39 -18.94 -18.53
C VAL A 120 33.44 -18.51 -19.56
N ARG A 121 33.59 -17.20 -19.76
CA ARG A 121 34.63 -16.63 -20.60
C ARG A 121 36.00 -16.99 -20.03
N LYS A 122 36.86 -17.63 -20.83
CA LYS A 122 38.29 -17.80 -20.53
C LYS A 122 38.91 -16.43 -20.26
N VAL A 123 39.41 -16.24 -19.05
CA VAL A 123 40.30 -15.12 -18.70
C VAL A 123 41.68 -15.45 -19.27
N LYS A 124 42.22 -14.59 -20.13
CA LYS A 124 43.62 -14.68 -20.57
C LYS A 124 44.50 -14.10 -19.45
N GLU A 125 45.23 -14.96 -18.76
CA GLU A 125 46.32 -14.53 -17.88
C GLU A 125 47.51 -14.08 -18.74
N HIS A 126 47.80 -12.79 -18.70
CA HIS A 126 49.12 -12.27 -19.01
C HIS A 126 49.85 -12.07 -17.68
N HIS A 127 50.89 -12.87 -17.41
CA HIS A 127 51.97 -12.48 -16.52
C HIS A 127 53.34 -12.83 -17.11
N LYS A 128 54.22 -11.86 -16.96
CA LYS A 128 55.51 -11.61 -17.58
C LYS A 128 56.63 -12.29 -16.77
N LEU A 129 57.89 -12.10 -17.21
CA LEU A 129 59.20 -12.24 -16.52
C LEU A 129 59.99 -13.49 -16.99
N LYS A 130 61.30 -13.49 -17.29
CA LYS A 130 62.44 -12.55 -17.23
C LYS A 130 63.62 -13.24 -18.00
N LEU A 131 64.39 -12.58 -18.87
CA LEU A 131 65.68 -11.87 -18.66
C LEU A 131 66.94 -12.77 -18.84
N VAL A 132 68.01 -12.15 -19.38
CA VAL A 132 69.45 -12.54 -19.41
C VAL A 132 69.83 -13.61 -20.45
N SER A 133 70.86 -13.53 -21.30
CA SER A 133 72.06 -12.66 -21.47
C SER A 133 72.32 -12.40 -22.96
#